data_AF-A0A3Q0G0E3-F1
#
_entry.id   AF-A0A3Q0G0E3-F1
#
_cell.length_a   1.000
_cell.length_b   1.000
_cell.length_c   1.000
_cell.angle_alpha   90.00
_cell.angle_beta   90.00
_cell.angle_gamma   90.00
#
_symmetry.space_group_name_H-M   'P 1'
#
loop_
_entity.id
_entity.type
_entity.pdbx_description
1 polymer ?
#
loop_
_entity_poly.entity_id
_entity_poly.type
_entity_poly.pdbx_seq_one_letter_code
_entity_poly.pdbx_strand_id
1 'polypeptide(L)'
;MAGVVSTELMQNGDWSFQILVMLEMTPRSGDIYTCQVEHSSLMGSLTVAWEAKSDSARRKMLTGIGGFMMGLIFLALGLLVYLRNKKAVQNLFLHPSLPSTAT
;
A
#
# COMPACT_ATOMS: atom_id res chain seq x y z
N MET A 1 26.52 -6.89 -11.69
CA MET A 1 27.50 -5.80 -11.54
C MET A 1 26.72 -4.53 -11.23
N ALA A 2 27.09 -3.83 -10.16
CA ALA A 2 26.65 -2.45 -9.96
C ALA A 2 27.71 -1.55 -10.59
N GLY A 3 27.31 -0.69 -11.51
CA GLY A 3 28.20 0.28 -12.16
C GLY A 3 28.00 1.65 -11.52
N VAL A 4 29.08 2.34 -11.19
CA VAL A 4 29.02 3.76 -10.85
C VAL A 4 29.55 4.55 -12.05
N VAL A 5 28.71 5.44 -12.57
CA VAL A 5 29.03 6.31 -13.69
C VAL A 5 29.00 7.74 -13.17
N SER A 6 30.17 8.39 -13.11
CA SER A 6 30.29 9.81 -12.80
C SER A 6 30.29 10.62 -14.10
N THR A 7 29.49 11.67 -14.16
CA THR A 7 29.62 12.68 -15.22
C THR A 7 30.85 13.56 -14.96
N GLU A 8 31.38 14.18 -16.02
CA GLU A 8 32.44 15.19 -15.88
C GLU A 8 31.94 16.43 -15.12
N LEU A 9 32.86 17.22 -14.53
CA LEU A 9 32.52 18.47 -13.84
C LEU A 9 31.85 19.43 -14.82
N MET A 10 30.56 19.70 -14.59
CA MET A 10 29.80 20.65 -15.38
C MET A 10 29.91 22.03 -14.73
N GLN A 11 30.36 23.04 -15.48
CA GLN A 11 30.47 24.41 -15.00
C GLN A 11 29.13 25.13 -15.19
N ASN A 12 28.57 25.68 -14.11
CA ASN A 12 27.20 26.20 -14.10
C ASN A 12 27.11 27.68 -14.56
N GLY A 13 28.25 28.31 -14.87
CA GLY A 13 28.34 29.69 -15.37
C GLY A 13 28.33 30.77 -14.29
N ASP A 14 28.15 30.40 -13.03
CA ASP A 14 28.07 31.26 -11.83
C ASP A 14 29.22 30.99 -10.84
N TRP A 15 30.35 30.49 -11.34
CA TRP A 15 31.52 30.02 -10.56
C TRP A 15 31.27 28.75 -9.73
N SER A 16 30.12 28.11 -9.85
CA SER A 16 29.86 26.81 -9.25
C SER A 16 30.09 25.65 -10.24
N PHE A 17 30.39 24.48 -9.69
CA PHE A 17 30.59 23.23 -10.43
C PHE A 17 29.61 22.19 -9.94
N GLN A 18 29.14 21.34 -10.85
CA GLN A 18 28.24 20.23 -10.56
C GLN A 18 28.86 18.92 -11.03
N ILE A 19 28.74 17.87 -10.21
CA ILE A 19 29.14 16.50 -10.54
C ILE A 19 27.95 15.60 -10.27
N LEU A 20 27.52 14.83 -11.27
CA LEU A 20 26.44 13.86 -11.12
C LEU A 20 27.04 12.45 -11.08
N VAL A 21 26.67 11.69 -10.05
CA VAL A 21 27.08 10.29 -9.90
C VAL A 21 25.83 9.42 -10.02
N MET A 22 25.83 8.56 -11.04
CA MET A 22 24.74 7.62 -11.31
C MET A 22 25.15 6.21 -10.91
N LEU A 23 24.30 5.55 -10.13
CA LEU A 23 24.47 4.17 -9.71
C LEU A 23 23.56 3.27 -10.55
N GLU A 24 24.12 2.61 -11.56
CA GLU A 24 23.41 1.68 -12.44
C GLU A 24 23.32 0.30 -11.79
N MET A 25 22.17 0.01 -11.20
CA MET A 25 21.83 -1.31 -10.66
C MET A 25 20.32 -1.49 -10.49
N THR A 26 19.90 -2.72 -10.24
CA THR A 26 18.50 -3.06 -9.93
C THR A 26 18.23 -2.92 -8.43
N PRO A 27 17.55 -1.85 -7.95
CA PRO A 27 17.27 -1.65 -6.53
C PRO A 27 16.48 -2.81 -5.95
N ARG A 28 17.07 -3.50 -4.97
CA ARG A 28 16.36 -4.52 -4.19
C ARG A 28 15.64 -3.87 -3.03
N SER A 29 14.44 -4.38 -2.74
CA SER A 29 13.64 -3.86 -1.64
C SER A 29 14.31 -4.15 -0.31
N GLY A 30 14.55 -3.11 0.48
CA GLY A 30 15.22 -3.20 1.77
C GLY A 30 16.70 -2.81 1.74
N ASP A 31 17.27 -2.58 0.55
CA ASP A 31 18.62 -2.02 0.43
C ASP A 31 18.60 -0.51 0.71
N ILE A 32 19.62 -0.06 1.45
CA ILE A 32 19.87 1.35 1.73
C ILE A 32 21.11 1.77 0.95
N TYR A 33 20.98 2.79 0.12
CA TYR A 33 22.07 3.37 -0.66
C TYR A 33 22.49 4.68 0.00
N THR A 34 23.78 5.00 -0.01
CA THR A 34 24.28 6.24 0.59
C THR A 34 25.18 6.96 -0.41
N CYS A 35 24.91 8.23 -0.64
CA CYS A 35 25.78 9.14 -1.38
C CYS A 35 26.59 9.94 -0.35
N GLN A 36 27.92 9.83 -0.40
CA GLN A 36 28.83 10.58 0.46
C GLN A 36 29.58 11.62 -0.37
N VAL A 37 29.50 12.87 0.07
CA VAL A 37 30.17 14.01 -0.56
C VAL A 37 31.21 14.57 0.40
N GLU A 38 32.45 14.62 -0.06
CA GLU A 38 33.56 15.26 0.65
C GLU A 38 34.00 16.48 -0.13
N HIS A 39 34.08 17.63 0.55
CA HIS A 39 34.48 18.89 -0.06
C HIS A 39 35.16 19.78 0.97
N SER A 40 36.20 20.52 0.57
CA SER A 40 37.02 21.33 1.49
C SER A 40 36.26 22.47 2.17
N SER A 41 35.16 22.94 1.57
CA SER A 41 34.27 23.92 2.20
C SER A 41 33.34 23.33 3.26
N LEU A 42 33.18 22.00 3.28
CA LEU A 42 32.39 21.30 4.27
C LEU A 42 33.33 20.84 5.41
N MET A 43 32.95 21.13 6.65
CA MET A 43 33.68 20.70 7.85
C MET A 43 33.64 19.18 8.08
N GLY A 44 32.83 18.43 7.31
CA GLY A 44 32.71 16.98 7.40
C GLY A 44 32.07 16.38 6.14
N SER A 45 31.99 15.05 6.07
CA SER A 45 31.36 14.34 4.95
C SER A 45 29.84 14.51 4.97
N LEU A 46 29.26 15.01 3.88
CA LEU A 46 27.81 15.07 3.72
C LEU A 46 27.30 13.73 3.18
N THR A 47 26.62 12.96 4.02
CA THR A 47 26.03 11.66 3.65
C THR A 47 24.52 11.78 3.48
N VAL A 48 24.01 11.39 2.32
CA VAL A 48 22.57 11.33 2.02
C VAL A 48 22.17 9.87 1.76
N ALA A 49 21.29 9.33 2.60
CA ALA A 49 20.79 7.96 2.48
C ALA A 49 19.47 7.90 1.69
N TRP A 50 19.35 6.87 0.86
CA TRP A 50 18.20 6.60 -0.01
C TRP A 50 17.76 5.15 0.17
N GLU A 51 16.50 4.94 0.56
CA GLU A 51 15.90 3.60 0.63
C GLU A 51 15.25 3.23 -0.69
N ALA A 52 15.59 2.06 -1.25
CA ALA A 52 14.88 1.49 -2.38
C ALA A 52 13.51 0.94 -1.94
N LYS A 53 12.54 1.84 -1.77
CA LYS A 53 11.17 1.44 -1.44
C LYS A 53 10.46 0.92 -2.68
N SER A 54 10.15 -0.38 -2.70
CA SER A 54 9.26 -0.97 -3.68
C SER A 54 7.85 -0.39 -3.52
N ASP A 55 7.48 0.51 -4.42
CA ASP A 55 6.12 1.05 -4.56
C ASP A 55 5.06 -0.05 -4.81
N SER A 56 5.51 -1.26 -5.17
CA SER A 56 4.65 -2.43 -5.38
C SER A 56 4.06 -2.95 -4.07
N ALA A 57 4.82 -2.94 -2.97
CA ALA A 57 4.38 -3.45 -1.69
C ALA A 57 3.28 -2.57 -1.06
N ARG A 58 3.40 -1.25 -1.16
CA ARG A 58 2.44 -0.29 -0.61
C ARG A 58 1.11 -0.28 -1.38
N ARG A 59 1.16 -0.38 -2.71
CA ARG A 59 -0.05 -0.41 -3.55
C ARG A 59 -0.83 -1.73 -3.42
N LYS A 60 -0.16 -2.86 -3.20
CA LYS A 60 -0.82 -4.17 -2.98
C LYS A 60 -1.66 -4.22 -1.70
N MET A 61 -1.26 -3.53 -0.63
CA MET A 61 -2.05 -3.48 0.61
C MET A 61 -3.33 -2.66 0.47
N LEU A 62 -3.33 -1.60 -0.34
CA LEU A 62 -4.49 -0.71 -0.47
C LEU A 62 -5.68 -1.40 -1.13
N THR A 63 -5.43 -2.23 -2.15
CA THR A 63 -6.48 -2.97 -2.86
C THR A 63 -7.04 -4.15 -2.05
N GLY A 64 -6.21 -4.79 -1.23
CA GLY A 64 -6.63 -5.92 -0.39
C GLY A 64 -7.65 -5.54 0.70
N ILE A 65 -7.46 -4.37 1.32
CA ILE A 65 -8.34 -3.88 2.40
C ILE A 65 -9.73 -3.51 1.85
N GLY A 66 -9.79 -2.90 0.66
CA GLY A 66 -11.07 -2.52 0.04
C GLY A 66 -11.97 -3.73 -0.28
N GLY A 67 -11.38 -4.81 -0.81
CA GLY A 67 -12.12 -6.04 -1.12
C GLY A 67 -12.63 -6.76 0.14
N PHE A 68 -11.83 -6.79 1.20
CA PHE A 68 -12.21 -7.43 2.46
C PHE A 68 -13.40 -6.72 3.14
N MET A 69 -13.38 -5.38 3.17
CA MET A 69 -14.48 -4.59 3.74
C MET A 69 -15.80 -4.80 2.98
N MET A 70 -15.74 -4.80 1.64
CA MET A 70 -16.93 -5.10 0.83
C MET A 70 -17.47 -6.50 1.09
N GLY A 71 -16.59 -7.50 1.20
CA GLY A 71 -16.99 -8.88 1.53
C GLY A 71 -17.73 -8.99 2.86
N LEU A 72 -17.22 -8.34 3.93
CA LEU A 72 -17.85 -8.37 5.25
C LEU A 72 -19.25 -7.72 5.26
N ILE A 73 -19.43 -6.62 4.53
CA ILE A 73 -20.71 -5.92 4.42
C ILE A 73 -21.76 -6.81 3.75
N PHE A 74 -21.40 -7.44 2.63
CA PHE A 74 -22.28 -8.37 1.93
C PHE A 74 -22.64 -9.58 2.81
N LEU A 75 -21.66 -10.12 3.54
CA LEU A 75 -21.86 -11.29 4.39
C LEU A 75 -22.77 -10.97 5.59
N ALA A 76 -22.59 -9.80 6.21
CA ALA A 76 -23.45 -9.34 7.30
C ALA A 76 -24.89 -9.13 6.84
N LEU A 77 -25.10 -8.41 5.72
CA LEU A 77 -26.44 -8.19 5.15
C LEU A 77 -27.11 -9.50 4.75
N GLY A 78 -26.38 -10.40 4.09
CA GLY A 78 -26.86 -11.71 3.69
C GLY A 78 -27.27 -12.59 4.87
N LEU A 79 -26.45 -12.63 5.92
CA LEU A 79 -26.76 -13.39 7.15
C LEU A 79 -27.99 -12.83 7.86
N LEU A 80 -28.13 -11.50 7.91
CA LEU A 80 -29.26 -10.85 8.56
C LEU A 80 -30.57 -11.18 7.84
N VAL A 81 -30.58 -11.12 6.50
CA VAL A 81 -31.74 -11.55 5.69
C VAL A 81 -32.01 -13.05 5.84
N TYR A 82 -30.97 -13.89 5.80
CA TYR A 82 -31.10 -15.34 5.99
C TYR A 82 -31.73 -15.70 7.34
N LEU A 83 -31.27 -15.07 8.42
CA LEU A 83 -31.81 -15.28 9.76
C LEU A 83 -33.23 -14.71 9.89
N ARG A 84 -33.55 -13.58 9.25
CA ARG A 84 -34.93 -13.07 9.19
C ARG A 84 -35.85 -14.04 8.46
N ASN A 85 -35.41 -14.62 7.34
CA ASN A 85 -36.17 -15.63 6.60
C ASN A 85 -36.35 -16.91 7.42
N LYS A 86 -35.32 -17.37 8.12
CA LYS A 86 -35.47 -18.50 9.07
C LYS A 86 -36.45 -18.19 10.19
N LYS A 87 -36.39 -16.98 10.76
CA LYS A 87 -37.35 -16.52 11.78
C LYS A 87 -38.76 -16.35 11.19
N ALA A 88 -38.91 -15.95 9.93
CA ALA A 88 -40.21 -15.83 9.26
C ALA A 88 -40.82 -17.21 8.99
N VAL A 89 -40.01 -18.19 8.53
CA VAL A 89 -40.43 -19.58 8.35
C VAL A 89 -40.78 -20.24 9.69
N GLN A 90 -40.02 -19.97 10.76
CA GLN A 90 -40.31 -20.51 12.09
C GLN A 90 -41.49 -19.79 12.78
N ASN A 91 -41.71 -18.49 12.52
CA ASN A 91 -42.90 -17.77 12.95
C ASN A 91 -44.17 -18.21 12.20
N LEU A 92 -44.06 -18.68 10.95
CA LEU A 92 -45.16 -19.32 10.23
C LEU A 92 -45.50 -20.71 10.79
N PHE A 93 -44.55 -21.38 11.46
CA PHE A 93 -44.72 -22.72 12.01
C PHE A 93 -45.19 -22.73 13.49
N LEU A 94 -45.04 -21.61 14.22
CA LEU A 94 -45.53 -21.44 15.59
C LEU A 94 -46.96 -20.88 15.69
N HIS A 95 -47.61 -20.60 14.56
CA HIS A 95 -49.04 -20.28 14.52
C HIS A 95 -49.79 -21.42 13.79
N PRO A 96 -49.93 -22.60 14.41
CA PRO A 96 -50.78 -23.64 13.85
C PRO A 96 -52.22 -23.14 13.87
N SER A 97 -52.89 -23.32 12.75
CA SER A 97 -54.30 -22.99 12.48
C SER A 97 -55.26 -23.33 13.63
N LEU A 98 -56.23 -22.46 13.89
CA LEU A 98 -57.60 -22.91 14.21
C LEU A 98 -58.59 -22.26 13.22
N PRO A 99 -59.51 -23.05 12.63
CA PRO A 99 -60.62 -22.55 11.85
C PRO A 99 -61.79 -22.20 12.77
N SER A 100 -62.52 -21.11 12.50
CA SER A 100 -63.91 -21.01 12.95
C SER A 100 -64.71 -20.15 11.98
N THR A 101 -65.50 -20.85 11.18
CA THR A 101 -66.77 -20.39 10.63
C THR A 101 -67.75 -20.04 11.76
N ALA A 102 -68.81 -19.28 11.43
CA ALA A 102 -69.98 -18.90 12.24
C ALA A 102 -69.68 -17.84 13.34
N THR A 103 -70.38 -16.72 13.41
CA THR A 103 -71.82 -16.46 13.18
C THR A 103 -72.01 -15.01 12.74
#